data_AF-A0A1G2CCA4-F1
#
_entry.id   AF-A0A1G2CCA4-F1
#
_cell.length_a   1.000
_cell.length_b   1.000
_cell.length_c   1.000
_cell.angle_alpha   90.00
_cell.angle_beta   90.00
_cell.angle_gamma   90.00
#
_symmetry.space_group_name_H-M   'P 1'
#
loop_
_entity.id
_entity.type
_entity.pdbx_description
1 polymer ?
#
loop_
_entity_poly.entity_id
_entity_poly.type
_entity_poly.pdbx_seq_one_letter_code
_entity_poly.pdbx_strand_id
1 'polypeptide(L)' 'MPSGTNQRYVNKKEDGTVTANCPFCRGVIFRDFTIGNRSNSWSFLMRCPHCQRDVPVMFEDGVVTVGDGNADVNAE' A
#
# COMPACT_ATOMS: atom_id res chain seq x y z
N MET A 1 2.48 0.13 -21.66
CA MET A 1 1.46 -0.56 -20.85
C MET A 1 1.18 0.35 -19.66
N PRO A 2 -0.08 0.69 -19.32
CA PRO A 2 -0.30 1.53 -18.15
C PRO A 2 -0.02 0.67 -16.91
N SER A 3 1.16 0.87 -16.32
CA SER A 3 1.49 0.40 -14.98
C SER A 3 0.45 1.00 -14.04
N GLY A 4 -0.55 0.20 -13.69
CA GLY A 4 -1.69 0.60 -12.88
C GLY A 4 -1.28 0.72 -11.42
N THR A 5 -0.51 1.74 -11.09
CA THR A 5 -0.23 2.17 -9.72
C THR A 5 -1.58 2.59 -9.11
N ASN A 6 -2.30 1.63 -8.51
CA ASN A 6 -3.66 1.83 -8.08
C ASN A 6 -3.68 2.60 -6.74
N GLN A 7 -3.54 3.93 -6.84
CA GLN A 7 -3.88 4.86 -5.75
C GLN A 7 -5.35 4.72 -5.28
N ARG A 8 -6.19 3.99 -6.02
CA ARG A 8 -7.63 3.74 -5.72
C ARG A 8 -7.88 2.99 -4.40
N TYR A 9 -6.86 2.36 -3.83
CA TYR A 9 -6.97 1.59 -2.59
C TYR A 9 -6.44 2.32 -1.36
N VAL A 10 -5.97 3.56 -1.53
CA VAL A 10 -5.32 4.33 -0.48
C VAL A 10 -6.10 5.63 -0.29
N ASN A 11 -6.52 5.86 0.94
CA ASN A 11 -7.15 7.10 1.36
C ASN A 11 -6.22 7.81 2.35
N LYS A 12 -5.69 8.96 1.95
CA LYS A 12 -4.93 9.85 2.84
C LYS A 12 -5.90 10.87 3.44
N LYS A 13 -5.90 10.99 4.77
CA LYS A 13 -6.69 11.98 5.49
C LYS A 13 -5.92 13.28 5.68
N GLU A 14 -6.64 14.37 5.91
CA GLU A 14 -6.07 15.70 6.16
C GLU A 14 -5.16 15.74 7.40
N ASP A 15 -5.38 14.87 8.39
CA ASP A 15 -4.55 14.73 9.59
C ASP A 15 -3.21 14.00 9.33
N GLY A 16 -2.94 13.59 8.09
CA GLY A 16 -1.69 12.94 7.69
C GLY A 16 -1.69 11.41 7.88
N THR A 17 -2.78 10.83 8.38
CA THR A 17 -2.93 9.37 8.43
C THR A 17 -3.37 8.78 7.09
N VAL A 18 -3.03 7.51 6.89
CA VAL A 18 -3.37 6.75 5.68
C VAL A 18 -4.18 5.51 6.05
N THR A 19 -5.22 5.25 5.27
CA THR A 19 -6.00 4.02 5.29
C THR A 19 -5.83 3.30 3.96
N ALA A 20 -5.62 2.00 3.99
CA ALA A 20 -5.50 1.19 2.80
C ALA A 20 -6.45 0.00 2.79
N ASN A 21 -6.90 -0.34 1.60
CA ASN A 21 -7.77 -1.47 1.32
C ASN A 21 -7.01 -2.54 0.54
N CYS A 22 -7.36 -3.81 0.79
CA CYS A 22 -6.88 -4.94 0.04
C CYS A 22 -7.37 -4.85 -1.42
N PRO A 23 -6.49 -5.00 -2.41
CA PRO A 23 -6.89 -4.94 -3.82
C PRO A 23 -7.76 -6.14 -4.23
N PHE A 24 -7.65 -7.26 -3.52
CA PHE A 24 -8.37 -8.50 -3.83
C PHE A 24 -9.79 -8.55 -3.27
N CYS A 25 -9.96 -8.18 -1.99
CA CYS A 25 -11.24 -8.32 -1.29
C CYS A 25 -11.87 -6.99 -0.88
N ARG A 26 -11.22 -5.85 -1.15
CA ARG A 26 -11.61 -4.49 -0.73
C ARG A 26 -11.67 -4.26 0.78
N GLY A 27 -11.42 -5.29 1.60
CA GLY A 27 -11.35 -5.18 3.06
C GLY A 27 -10.20 -4.29 3.51
N VAL A 28 -10.34 -3.63 4.66
CA VAL A 28 -9.32 -2.73 5.19
C VAL A 28 -8.12 -3.54 5.67
N ILE A 29 -6.91 -3.17 5.24
CA ILE A 29 -5.67 -3.85 5.64
C ILE A 29 -4.94 -3.08 6.74
N PHE A 30 -4.96 -1.74 6.68
CA PHE A 30 -4.52 -0.89 7.79
C PHE A 30 -5.30 0.41 7.79
N ARG A 31 -5.47 0.98 8.98
CA ARG A 31 -6.23 2.20 9.23
C ARG A 31 -5.40 3.12 10.11
N ASP A 32 -5.54 4.43 9.88
CA ASP A 32 -4.94 5.47 10.71
C ASP A 32 -3.39 5.35 10.82
N PHE A 33 -2.74 4.88 9.74
CA PHE A 33 -1.29 4.70 9.73
C PHE A 33 -0.60 6.05 9.53
N THR A 34 0.24 6.46 10.48
CA THR A 34 1.03 7.70 10.39
C THR A 34 2.36 7.43 9.71
N ILE A 35 2.61 8.12 8.60
CA ILE A 35 3.91 8.08 7.92
C ILE A 35 4.83 9.06 8.64
N GLY A 36 5.74 8.53 9.47
CA GLY A 36 6.78 9.34 10.11
C GLY A 36 7.71 9.97 9.07
N ASN A 37 8.15 11.20 9.32
CA ASN A 37 9.06 11.97 8.47
C ASN A 37 10.51 11.42 8.53
N ARG A 38 10.72 10.18 8.10
CA ARG A 38 12.05 9.60 7.86
C ARG A 38 12.15 9.16 6.41
N SER A 39 13.31 9.44 5.83
CA SER A 39 13.64 9.37 4.40
C SER A 39 13.10 8.16 3.65
N ASN A 40 12.43 8.50 2.55
CA ASN A 40 12.31 7.91 1.21
C ASN A 40 12.38 6.40 1.05
N SER A 41 11.22 5.84 0.66
CA SER A 41 11.07 4.56 -0.01
C SER A 41 11.25 3.34 0.89
N TRP A 42 10.15 2.83 1.43
CA TRP A 42 10.10 1.56 2.15
C TRP A 42 8.91 0.72 1.70
N SER A 43 9.10 -0.59 1.68
CA SER A 43 8.09 -1.55 1.27
C SER A 43 8.01 -2.69 2.27
N PHE A 44 6.81 -3.25 2.44
CA PHE A 44 6.59 -4.41 3.28
C PHE A 44 5.40 -5.22 2.76
N LEU A 45 5.37 -6.50 3.14
CA LEU A 45 4.23 -7.38 2.89
C LEU A 45 3.31 -7.34 4.10
N MET A 46 2.02 -7.12 3.86
CA MET A 46 0.99 -7.21 4.89
C MET A 46 0.02 -8.32 4.53
N ARG A 47 -0.26 -9.20 5.48
CA ARG A 47 -1.28 -10.24 5.28
C ARG A 47 -2.67 -9.68 5.55
N CYS A 48 -3.54 -9.74 4.54
CA CYS A 48 -4.91 -9.24 4.68
C CYS A 48 -5.71 -10.12 5.66
N PRO A 49 -6.34 -9.55 6.71
CA PRO A 49 -7.10 -10.34 7.68
C PRO A 49 -8.38 -10.95 7.09
N HIS A 50 -8.90 -10.39 5.99
CA HIS A 50 -10.16 -10.81 5.38
C HIS A 50 -10.01 -11.98 4.39
N CYS A 51 -9.00 -11.92 3.51
CA CYS A 51 -8.80 -12.93 2.47
C CYS A 51 -7.50 -13.72 2.62
N GLN A 52 -6.73 -13.47 3.68
CA GLN A 52 -5.48 -14.19 4.03
C GLN A 52 -4.39 -14.13 2.95
N ARG A 53 -4.52 -13.24 1.96
CA ARG A 53 -3.52 -12.99 0.92
C ARG A 53 -2.47 -12.00 1.40
N ASP A 54 -1.24 -12.21 0.99
CA ASP A 54 -0.15 -11.25 1.17
C ASP A 54 -0.32 -10.09 0.18
N VAL A 55 -0.28 -8.89 0.72
CA VAL A 55 -0.50 -7.64 -0.01
C VAL A 55 0.77 -6.79 0.12
N PRO A 56 1.50 -6.54 -0.97
CA PRO A 56 2.61 -5.61 -0.95
C PRO A 56 2.13 -4.17 -0.77
N VAL A 57 2.75 -3.48 0.17
CA VAL A 57 2.55 -2.06 0.44
C VAL A 57 3.88 -1.36 0.24
N MET A 58 3.89 -0.30 -0.57
CA MET A 58 5.06 0.52 -0.85
C MET A 58 4.77 1.98 -0.50
N PHE A 59 5.72 2.64 0.13
CA PHE A 59 5.68 4.05 0.49
C PHE A 59 6.85 4.74 -0.17
N GLU A 60 6.60 5.61 -1.14
CA GLU A 60 7.63 6.33 -1.90
C GLU A 60 7.26 7.82 -1.98
N ASP A 61 8.16 8.71 -1.55
CA ASP A 61 7.98 10.16 -1.58
C ASP A 61 6.59 10.67 -1.11
N GLY A 62 6.05 10.04 -0.06
CA GLY A 62 4.74 10.40 0.53
C GLY A 62 3.52 9.84 -0.21
N VAL A 63 3.74 9.04 -1.26
CA VAL A 63 2.72 8.24 -1.96
C VAL A 63 2.71 6.83 -1.40
N VAL A 64 1.52 6.32 -1.10
CA VAL A 64 1.33 4.92 -0.69
C VAL A 64 0.71 4.16 -1.83
N THR A 65 1.28 2.99 -2.12
CA THR A 65 0.81 2.08 -3.17
C THR A 65 0.54 0.72 -2.55
N VAL A 66 -0.57 0.12 -2.94
CA VAL A 66 -0.95 -1.24 -2.54
C VAL A 66 -1.08 -2.06 -3.81
N GLY A 67 -0.23 -3.07 -3.95
CA GLY A 67 -0.21 -3.93 -5.14
C GLY A 67 -0.97 -5.23 -4.93
N ASP A 68 -1.46 -5.81 -6.03
CA ASP A 68 -2.06 -7.16 -6.08
C ASP A 68 -1.01 -8.27 -6.25
N GLY A 69 0.23 -8.05 -5.80
CA GLY A 69 1.29 -9.06 -5.83
C GLY A 69 2.07 -9.13 -7.14
N ASN A 70 1.70 -8.35 -8.17
CA ASN A 70 2.54 -8.12 -9.34
C ASN A 70 3.40 -6.86 -9.16
N ALA A 71 4.05 -6.75 -8.00
CA ALA A 71 5.22 -5.89 -7.92
C ALA A 71 6.31 -6.65 -8.65
N ASP A 72 6.58 -6.26 -9.90
CA ASP A 72 7.78 -6.65 -10.61
C ASP A 72 8.97 -6.26 -9.72
N VAL A 73 9.37 -7.18 -8.84
CA VAL A 73 10.66 -7.18 -8.19
C VAL A 73 11.65 -7.43 -9.32
N ASN A 74 11.98 -6.38 -10.07
CA ASN A 74 13.27 -6.31 -10.72
C ASN A 74 14.31 -6.32 -9.60
N ALA A 75 14.62 -7.54 -9.13
CA ALA A 75 15.98 -7.86 -8.80
C ALA A 75 16.80 -7.64 -10.07
N GLU A 76 17.94 -6.97 -9.87
CA GLU A 76 19.09 -6.75 -10.77
C GLU A 76 18.95 -5.89 -12.03
#